data_AF-A0A1H4DS27-F1
#
_entry.id   AF-A0A1H4DS27-F1
#
_cell.length_a   1.000
_cell.length_b   1.000
_cell.length_c   1.000
_cell.angle_alpha   90.00
_cell.angle_beta   90.00
_cell.angle_gamma   90.00
#
_symmetry.space_group_name_H-M   'P 1'
#
loop_
_entity.id
_entity.type
_entity.pdbx_description
1 polymer ?
#
loop_
_entity_poly.entity_id
_entity_poly.type
_entity_poly.pdbx_seq_one_letter_code
_entity_poly.pdbx_strand_id
1 'polypeptide(L)' 'MTDFDSVWRTQDEIRTVVNAVLGECIWNLIYNERRMAIELEITKCPEEEEVDMLINQFPVPADYDGVGSKGTKFVFYM' A
#
# COMPACT_ATOMS: atom_id res chain seq x y z
N MET A 1 4.44 -8.98 -20.18
CA MET A 1 5.50 -7.97 -20.04
C MET A 1 4.98 -7.01 -18.99
N THR A 2 5.60 -6.95 -17.82
CA THR A 2 5.12 -6.11 -16.72
C THR A 2 5.26 -4.65 -17.13
N ASP A 3 4.17 -3.89 -17.09
CA ASP A 3 4.19 -2.47 -17.40
C ASP A 3 4.72 -1.69 -16.19
N PHE A 4 6.04 -1.51 -16.16
CA PHE A 4 6.72 -0.84 -15.04
C PHE A 4 6.31 0.64 -14.92
N ASP A 5 5.84 1.27 -16.01
CA ASP A 5 5.27 2.62 -15.99
C ASP A 5 3.96 2.67 -15.19
N SER A 6 3.07 1.70 -15.39
CA SER A 6 1.85 1.55 -14.59
C SER A 6 2.19 1.25 -13.13
N VAL A 7 3.12 0.34 -12.85
CA VAL A 7 3.55 0.02 -11.47
C VAL A 7 4.05 1.28 -10.78
N TRP A 8 4.93 2.04 -11.45
CA TRP A 8 5.49 3.26 -10.89
C TRP A 8 4.42 4.31 -10.62
N ARG A 9 3.47 4.50 -11.54
CA ARG A 9 2.33 5.41 -11.34
C ARG A 9 1.47 5.01 -10.15
N THR A 10 1.09 3.73 -10.07
CA THR A 10 0.27 3.24 -8.94
C THR A 10 1.01 3.39 -7.62
N GLN A 11 2.32 3.15 -7.57
CA GLN A 11 3.12 3.41 -6.37
C GLN A 11 3.11 4.88 -5.95
N ASP A 12 3.18 5.81 -6.90
CA ASP A 12 3.13 7.25 -6.61
C ASP A 12 1.75 7.69 -6.07
N GLU A 13 0.69 7.15 -6.64
CA GLU A 13 -0.68 7.40 -6.15
C GLU A 13 -0.87 6.83 -4.74
N ILE A 14 -0.42 5.60 -4.48
CA ILE A 14 -0.44 4.99 -3.13
C ILE A 14 0.31 5.88 -2.13
N ARG A 15 1.50 6.37 -2.49
CA ARG A 15 2.28 7.27 -1.62
C ARG A 15 1.51 8.53 -1.29
N THR A 16 0.88 9.14 -2.29
CA THR A 16 0.10 10.36 -2.13
C THR A 16 -1.07 10.15 -1.16
N VAL A 17 -1.83 9.07 -1.32
CA VAL A 17 -2.96 8.73 -0.44
C VAL A 17 -2.49 8.48 1.00
N VAL A 18 -1.47 7.64 1.19
CA VAL A 18 -0.94 7.34 2.53
C VAL A 18 -0.43 8.60 3.22
N ASN A 19 0.32 9.43 2.51
CA ASN A 19 0.84 10.68 3.08
C ASN A 19 -0.28 11.68 3.40
N ALA A 20 -1.36 11.72 2.62
CA ALA A 20 -2.49 12.60 2.86
C ALA A 20 -3.33 12.16 4.08
N VAL A 21 -3.54 10.85 4.25
CA VAL A 21 -4.41 10.30 5.31
C VAL A 21 -3.65 10.10 6.62
N LEU A 22 -2.46 9.49 6.55
CA LEU A 22 -1.69 9.06 7.72
C LEU A 22 -0.42 9.89 7.96
N GLY A 23 -0.06 10.80 7.05
CA GLY A 23 1.22 11.50 7.06
C GLY A 23 2.38 10.61 6.60
N GLU A 24 3.61 11.11 6.73
CA GLU A 24 4.83 10.39 6.36
C GLU A 24 5.06 9.17 7.28
N CYS A 25 4.53 8.02 6.89
CA CYS A 25 4.62 6.77 7.66
C CYS A 25 4.94 5.54 6.81
N ILE A 26 5.28 5.72 5.54
CA ILE A 26 5.64 4.62 4.64
C ILE A 26 7.01 4.08 5.04
N TRP A 27 7.06 2.80 5.41
CA TRP A 27 8.30 2.08 5.67
C TRP A 27 8.88 1.49 4.38
N ASN A 28 8.04 0.80 3.62
CA ASN A 28 8.46 0.11 2.41
C ASN A 28 7.33 0.12 1.38
N LEU A 29 7.66 0.31 0.11
CA LEU A 29 6.70 0.22 -1.00
C LEU A 29 7.42 -0.41 -2.19
N ILE A 30 7.08 -1.65 -2.49
CA ILE A 30 7.78 -2.46 -3.50
C ILE A 30 6.78 -3.21 -4.37
N TYR A 31 7.16 -3.48 -5.61
CA TYR A 31 6.41 -4.40 -6.46
C TYR A 31 6.97 -5.81 -6.28
N ASN A 32 6.10 -6.75 -5.92
CA ASN A 32 6.44 -8.16 -5.81
C ASN A 32 6.09 -8.87 -7.12
N GLU A 33 7.11 -9.11 -7.95
CA GLU A 33 6.94 -9.77 -9.24
C GLU A 33 6.35 -11.20 -9.12
N ARG A 34 6.57 -11.89 -7.99
CA ARG A 34 6.05 -13.26 -7.78
C ARG A 34 4.56 -13.26 -7.47
N ARG A 35 4.09 -12.26 -6.71
CA ARG A 35 2.66 -12.07 -6.40
C ARG A 35 1.94 -11.24 -7.45
N MET A 36 2.69 -10.62 -8.38
CA MET A 36 2.19 -9.63 -9.33
C MET A 36 1.41 -8.50 -8.65
N ALA A 37 1.86 -8.08 -7.48
CA ALA A 37 1.17 -7.13 -6.62
C ALA A 37 2.14 -6.10 -6.04
N ILE A 38 1.65 -4.91 -5.73
CA ILE A 38 2.42 -3.94 -4.95
C ILE A 38 2.22 -4.26 -3.47
N GLU A 39 3.31 -4.28 -2.71
CA GLU A 39 3.30 -4.46 -1.26
C GLU A 39 3.72 -3.15 -0.59
N LEU A 40 2.88 -2.67 0.32
CA LEU A 40 3.14 -1.52 1.17
C LEU A 40 3.30 -1.99 2.61
N GLU A 41 4.28 -1.43 3.29
CA GLU A 41 4.42 -1.51 4.73
C GLU A 41 4.46 -0.09 5.30
N ILE A 42 3.61 0.19 6.28
CA ILE A 42 3.63 1.43 7.04
C ILE A 42 4.17 1.19 8.45
N THR A 43 4.78 2.19 9.05
CA THR A 43 5.30 2.14 10.42
C THR A 43 4.22 2.26 11.50
N LYS A 44 2.98 2.52 11.09
CA LYS A 44 1.82 2.63 11.97
C LYS A 44 1.03 1.33 12.06
N CYS A 45 0.33 1.18 13.16
CA CYS A 45 -0.67 0.15 13.39
C CYS A 45 -2.04 0.82 13.53
N PRO A 46 -2.67 1.22 12.41
CA PRO A 46 -4.05 1.70 12.43
C PRO A 46 -5.00 0.65 13.01
N GLU A 47 -6.08 1.10 13.64
CA GLU A 47 -7.18 0.22 14.05
C GLU A 47 -7.94 -0.32 12.82
N GLU A 48 -8.75 -1.37 13.00
CA GLU A 48 -9.48 -2.04 11.90
C GLU A 48 -10.34 -1.05 11.09
N GLU A 49 -11.03 -0.13 11.76
CA GLU A 49 -11.82 0.91 11.09
C GLU A 49 -10.96 1.86 10.24
N GLU A 50 -9.76 2.21 10.70
CA GLU A 50 -8.82 3.07 9.97
C GLU A 50 -8.22 2.33 8.76
N VAL A 51 -7.95 1.02 8.90
CA VAL A 51 -7.51 0.14 7.82
C VAL A 51 -8.56 0.11 6.70
N ASP A 52 -9.82 -0.13 7.06
CA ASP A 52 -10.92 -0.17 6.10
C ASP A 52 -11.13 1.20 5.42
N MET A 53 -11.08 2.29 6.18
CA MET A 53 -11.15 3.63 5.61
C MET A 53 -10.00 3.89 4.63
N LEU A 54 -8.77 3.52 4.98
CA LEU A 54 -7.60 3.71 4.12
C LEU A 54 -7.70 2.89 2.84
N ILE A 55 -8.11 1.62 2.95
CA ILE A 55 -8.31 0.72 1.80
C ILE A 55 -9.28 1.35 0.78
N ASN A 56 -10.37 1.96 1.26
CA ASN A 56 -11.38 2.61 0.41
C ASN A 56 -10.89 3.91 -0.27
N GLN A 57 -9.76 4.49 0.15
CA GLN A 57 -9.20 5.70 -0.48
C GLN A 57 -8.24 5.38 -1.62
N PHE A 58 -7.80 4.13 -1.75
CA PHE A 58 -6.82 3.77 -2.76
C PHE A 58 -7.43 3.69 -4.16
N PRO A 59 -6.67 4.07 -5.21
CA PRO A 59 -7.14 4.02 -6.59
C PRO A 59 -7.22 2.59 -7.15
N VAL A 60 -6.65 1.62 -6.45
CA VAL A 60 -6.62 0.20 -6.85
C VAL A 60 -7.09 -0.68 -5.71
N PRO A 61 -7.64 -1.87 -6.01
CA PRO A 61 -8.05 -2.83 -4.98
C PRO A 61 -6.87 -3.16 -4.06
N ALA A 62 -7.10 -2.99 -2.75
CA ALA A 62 -6.12 -3.23 -1.72
C ALA A 62 -6.73 -4.10 -0.62
N ASP A 63 -5.92 -5.00 -0.08
CA ASP A 63 -6.28 -5.80 1.09
C ASP A 63 -5.25 -5.62 2.20
N TYR A 64 -5.69 -5.81 3.44
CA TYR A 64 -4.82 -5.91 4.59
C TYR A 64 -4.04 -7.24 4.54
N ASP A 65 -2.71 -7.18 4.48
CA ASP A 65 -1.81 -8.34 4.37
C ASP A 65 -1.14 -8.68 5.74
N GLY A 66 -1.69 -8.15 6.85
CA GLY A 66 -1.21 -8.44 8.21
C GLY A 66 -0.25 -7.40 8.79
N VAL A 67 0.53 -7.82 9.78
CA VAL A 67 1.58 -7.02 10.42
C VAL A 67 2.94 -7.47 9.89
N GLY A 68 3.70 -6.52 9.36
CA GLY A 68 5.06 -6.68 8.85
C GLY A 68 6.15 -6.55 9.92
N SER A 69 7.33 -6.13 9.48
CA SER A 69 8.50 -5.97 10.35
C SER A 69 8.43 -4.72 11.23
N LYS A 70 7.75 -3.68 10.75
CA LYS A 70 7.68 -2.34 11.37
C LYS A 70 6.28 -1.86 11.68
N GLY A 71 5.26 -2.47 11.08
CA GLY A 71 3.87 -2.07 11.30
C GLY A 71 2.96 -2.80 10.34
N THR A 72 1.96 -2.11 9.82
CA THR A 72 0.91 -2.74 9.01
C THR A 72 1.30 -2.93 7.55
N LYS A 73 0.87 -4.05 6.96
CA LYS A 73 1.08 -4.38 5.55
C LYS A 73 -0.21 -4.35 4.76
N PHE A 74 -0.09 -3.87 3.53
CA PHE A 74 -1.15 -3.88 2.53
C PHE A 74 -0.63 -4.50 1.25
N VAL A 75 -1.51 -5.18 0.54
CA VAL A 75 -1.25 -5.72 -0.80
C VAL A 75 -2.22 -5.06 -1.78
N PHE A 76 -1.70 -4.64 -2.93
CA PHE A 76 -2.45 -3.96 -3.97
C PHE A 76 -2.38 -4.77 -5.26
N TYR A 77 -3.55 -5.07 -5.82
CA TYR A 77 -3.68 -5.91 -7.00
C TYR A 77 -3.72 -5.06 -8.27
N MET A 78 -2.94 -5.46 -9.28
CA MET A 78 -2.78 -4.77 -10.56
C MET A 78 -3.09 -5.69 -11.74
#